data_AF-A0A836Q8R3-F1
#
_entry.id   AF-A0A836Q8R3-F1
#
_cell.length_a   1.000
_cell.length_b   1.000
_cell.length_c   1.000
_cell.angle_alpha   90.00
_cell.angle_beta   90.00
_cell.angle_gamma   90.00
#
_symmetry.space_group_name_H-M   'P 1'
#
loop_
_entity.id
_entity.type
_entity.pdbx_description
1 polymer ?
#
loop_
_entity_poly.entity_id
_entity_poly.type
_entity_poly.pdbx_seq_one_letter_code
_entity_poly.pdbx_strand_id
1 'polypeptide(L)' 'MIEGLDPKINNLESVAKELKKKYACGGTAKNDYVFLQGDHRDTIKDTLVKLGFAEESIDLH' A
#
# COMPACT_ATOMS: atom_id res chain seq x y z
N MET A 1 3.17 -3.17 -7.07
CA MET A 1 3.34 -1.70 -7.04
C MET A 1 1.98 -1.12 -6.75
N ILE A 2 1.87 -0.11 -5.89
CA ILE A 2 0.60 0.46 -5.48
C ILE A 2 0.61 1.92 -5.94
N GLU A 3 -0.32 2.28 -6.81
CA GLU A 3 -0.42 3.59 -7.47
C GLU A 3 -1.82 4.19 -7.24
N GLY A 4 -1.99 5.49 -7.46
CA GLY A 4 -3.27 6.17 -7.23
C GLY A 4 -3.58 6.40 -5.75
N LEU A 5 -2.55 6.40 -4.91
CA LEU A 5 -2.66 6.69 -3.49
C LEU A 5 -2.49 8.19 -3.30
N ASP A 6 -3.60 8.89 -3.06
CA ASP A 6 -3.59 10.35 -2.87
C ASP A 6 -2.75 10.75 -1.63
N PRO A 7 -1.58 11.41 -1.82
CA PRO A 7 -0.66 11.73 -0.72
C PRO A 7 -1.25 12.70 0.31
N LYS A 8 -2.30 13.44 -0.08
CA LYS A 8 -3.00 14.40 0.78
C LYS A 8 -4.11 13.77 1.61
N ILE A 9 -4.73 12.70 1.10
CA ILE A 9 -5.83 12.01 1.77
C ILE A 9 -5.25 10.93 2.68
N ASN A 10 -4.27 10.19 2.17
CA ASN A 10 -3.63 9.10 2.88
C ASN A 10 -2.12 9.34 2.94
N ASN A 11 -1.57 9.39 4.15
CA ASN A 11 -0.13 9.50 4.35
C ASN A 11 0.58 8.28 3.73
N LEU A 12 1.09 8.43 2.50
CA LEU A 12 1.87 7.42 1.78
C LEU A 12 3.00 6.84 2.63
N GLU A 13 3.68 7.69 3.40
CA GLU A 13 4.73 7.26 4.33
C GLU A 13 4.21 6.33 5.42
N SER A 14 3.03 6.62 5.98
CA SER A 14 2.39 5.78 7.00
C SER A 14 1.95 4.45 6.41
N VAL A 15 1.32 4.47 5.23
CA VAL A 15 0.91 3.26 4.51
C VAL A 15 2.14 2.38 4.22
N ALA A 16 3.19 2.94 3.63
CA ALA A 16 4.41 2.20 3.35
C ALA A 16 5.09 1.68 4.63
N LYS A 17 5.05 2.43 5.74
CA LYS A 17 5.61 1.99 7.02
C LYS A 17 4.83 0.79 7.59
N GLU A 18 3.51 0.84 7.55
CA GLU A 18 2.66 -0.26 7.99
C GLU A 18 2.83 -1.49 7.10
N LEU A 19 2.88 -1.32 5.78
CA LEU A 19 3.13 -2.40 4.84
C LEU A 19 4.51 -3.04 5.08
N LYS A 20 5.58 -2.25 5.24
CA LYS A 20 6.92 -2.77 5.56
C LYS A 20 6.94 -3.56 6.87
N LYS A 21 6.23 -3.07 7.90
CA LYS A 21 6.11 -3.74 9.20
C LYS A 21 5.30 -5.04 9.10
N LYS A 22 4.23 -5.04 8.32
CA LYS A 22 3.33 -6.19 8.10
C LYS A 22 4.02 -7.32 7.33
N TYR A 23 4.70 -6.97 6.24
CA TYR A 23 5.31 -7.93 5.33
C TYR A 23 6.76 -8.25 5.66
N ALA A 24 7.37 -7.53 6.59
CA ALA A 24 8.81 -7.60 6.88
C ALA A 24 9.67 -7.45 5.61
N CYS A 25 9.13 -6.78 4.60
CA CYS A 25 9.76 -6.58 3.30
C CYS A 25 10.24 -5.13 3.14
N GLY A 26 11.27 -4.96 2.32
CA GLY A 26 11.71 -3.65 1.88
C GLY A 26 10.64 -2.99 1.00
N GLY A 27 10.50 -1.68 1.13
CA GLY A 27 9.57 -0.91 0.31
C GLY A 27 9.91 0.58 0.34
N THR A 28 9.52 1.30 -0.71
CA THR A 28 9.73 2.75 -0.81
C THR A 28 8.43 3.43 -1.21
N ALA A 29 8.10 4.53 -0.55
CA ALA A 29 7.04 5.43 -0.99
C ALA A 29 7.71 6.57 -1.74
N LYS A 30 7.30 6.83 -2.98
CA LYS A 30 7.90 7.89 -3.79
C LYS A 30 6.85 8.54 -4.68
N ASN A 31 6.79 9.86 -4.63
CA ASN A 31 5.80 10.68 -5.32
C ASN A 31 4.36 10.30 -4.95
N ASP A 32 3.76 9.41 -5.73
CA ASP A 32 2.34 9.03 -5.68
C ASP A 32 2.14 7.51 -5.61
N TYR A 33 3.23 6.76 -5.45
CA TYR A 33 3.20 5.30 -5.41
C TYR A 33 3.98 4.73 -4.22
N VAL A 34 3.54 3.55 -3.79
CA VAL A 34 4.28 2.71 -2.85
C VAL A 34 4.76 1.47 -3.59
N PHE A 35 6.07 1.29 -3.59
CA PHE A 35 6.72 0.09 -4.07
C PHE A 35 7.03 -0.82 -2.88
N LEU A 36 6.66 -2.10 -2.99
CA LEU A 36 6.98 -3.12 -2.00
C LEU A 36 7.71 -4.26 -2.70
N GLN A 37 8.70 -4.84 -2.04
CA GLN A 37 9.40 -6.03 -2.51
C GLN A 37 8.61 -7.29 -2.12
N GLY A 38 8.55 -8.27 -3.02
CA GLY A 38 7.79 -9.50 -2.84
C GLY A 38 6.41 -9.46 -3.51
N ASP A 39 5.80 -10.64 -3.65
CA ASP A 39 4.42 -10.76 -4.12
C ASP A 39 3.51 -10.97 -2.90
N HIS A 40 2.74 -9.94 -2.59
CA HIS A 40 1.84 -9.89 -1.43
C HIS A 40 0.41 -9.49 -1.83
N ARG A 41 0.05 -9.63 -3.10
CA ARG A 41 -1.18 -9.09 -3.72
C ARG A 41 -2.45 -9.52 -2.96
N ASP A 42 -2.55 -10.78 -2.58
CA ASP A 42 -3.69 -11.30 -1.81
C ASP A 42 -3.87 -10.61 -0.45
N THR A 43 -2.76 -10.39 0.26
CA THR A 43 -2.79 -9.82 1.60
C THR A 43 -2.81 -8.30 1.61
N ILE A 44 -2.30 -7.65 0.55
CA ILE A 44 -2.16 -6.20 0.49
C ILE A 44 -3.52 -5.54 0.43
N LYS A 45 -4.49 -6.20 -0.22
CA LYS A 45 -5.89 -5.79 -0.26
C LYS A 45 -6.48 -5.68 1.16
N ASP A 46 -6.35 -6.73 1.97
CA ASP A 46 -6.82 -6.71 3.37
C ASP A 46 -6.13 -5.61 4.20
N THR A 47 -4.83 -5.41 3.98
CA THR A 47 -4.08 -4.37 4.70
C THR A 47 -4.53 -2.96 4.30
N LEU A 48 -4.74 -2.71 3.00
CA LEU A 48 -5.27 -1.45 2.50
C LEU A 48 -6.71 -1.22 2.99
N VAL A 49 -7.57 -2.24 2.98
CA VAL A 49 -8.93 -2.13 3.54
C VAL A 49 -8.91 -1.76 5.02
N LYS A 50 -8.00 -2.36 5.81
CA LYS A 50 -7.81 -2.00 7.23
C LYS A 50 -7.29 -0.58 7.45
N LEU A 51 -6.57 -0.03 6.48
CA LEU A 51 -6.09 1.35 6.50
C LEU A 51 -7.17 2.36 6.09
N GLY A 52 -8.38 1.89 5.71
CA GLY A 52 -9.51 2.74 5.34
C GLY A 52 -9.70 2.92 3.83
N PHE A 53 -8.98 2.16 3.01
CA PHE A 53 -9.21 2.15 1.56
C PHE A 53 -10.41 1.26 1.21
N ALA A 54 -11.22 1.68 0.26
CA ALA A 54 -12.34 0.87 -0.20
C ALA A 54 -11.82 -0.31 -1.05
N GLU A 55 -12.28 -1.54 -0.77
CA GLU A 55 -11.82 -2.72 -1.51
C GLU A 55 -12.10 -2.60 -3.02
N GLU A 56 -13.20 -1.94 -3.38
CA GLU A 56 -13.64 -1.69 -4.74
C GLU A 56 -12.71 -0.74 -5.52
N SER A 57 -11.95 0.10 -4.81
CA SER A 57 -10.95 0.99 -5.42
C SER A 57 -9.57 0.32 -5.58
N ILE A 58 -9.41 -0.93 -5.13
CA ILE A 58 -8.15 -1.66 -5.20
C ILE A 58 -8.22 -2.64 -6.38
N ASP A 59 -7.56 -2.28 -7.47
CA ASP A 59 -7.36 -3.16 -8.63
C ASP A 59 -6.00 -3.88 -8.49
N LEU A 60 -6.00 -5.21 -8.61
CA LEU A 60 -4.81 -6.04 -8.55
C LEU A 60 -4.54 -6.62 -9.94
N HIS A 61 -3.41 -6.25 -10.55
CA HIS A 61 -2.94 -6.75 -11.85
C HIS A 61 -1.59 -7.47 -11.73
#